data_AF-A0A1D3TYW5-F1
#
_entry.id   AF-A0A1D3TYW5-F1
#
_cell.length_a   1.000
_cell.length_b   1.000
_cell.length_c   1.000
_cell.angle_alpha   90.00
_cell.angle_beta   90.00
_cell.angle_gamma   90.00
#
_symmetry.space_group_name_H-M   'P 1'
#
loop_
_entity.id
_entity.type
_entity.pdbx_description
1 polymer ?
#
loop_
_entity_poly.entity_id
_entity_poly.type
_entity_poly.pdbx_seq_one_letter_code
_entity_poly.pdbx_strand_id
1 'polypeptide(L)'
;MFDLILYCIGQTEPSNNFPNNNIFIESEERYYDIWKCITLTQGIWYNLLTDENEIGGTDICEHIGYDSTLVLPGISMEISENLTPYKIKKDYMDSFKSIAKHLLNFSPVGMIYVLARYQSPDKEIVLGSYTLESYFSIMEQNNIYANVCYIISKHPNALGL
;
A
#
# COMPACT_ATOMS: atom_id res chain seq x y z
N MET A 1 -9.63 -11.43 -2.58
CA MET A 1 -8.41 -11.55 -1.77
C MET A 1 -7.42 -10.52 -2.29
N PHE A 2 -6.74 -9.81 -1.39
CA PHE A 2 -5.88 -8.68 -1.76
C PHE A 2 -4.41 -9.07 -1.61
N ASP A 3 -3.51 -8.66 -2.50
CA ASP A 3 -2.07 -8.69 -2.19
C ASP A 3 -1.69 -7.35 -1.55
N LEU A 4 -1.20 -7.34 -0.31
CA LEU A 4 -0.78 -6.11 0.36
C LEU A 4 0.73 -5.93 0.25
N ILE A 5 1.13 -4.81 -0.32
CA ILE A 5 2.51 -4.55 -0.73
C ILE A 5 2.97 -3.22 -0.12
N LEU A 6 4.21 -3.24 0.38
CA LEU A 6 4.98 -2.05 0.71
C LEU A 6 6.23 -2.01 -0.18
N TYR A 7 6.44 -0.91 -0.89
CA TYR A 7 7.64 -0.71 -1.71
C TYR A 7 8.54 0.35 -1.08
N CYS A 8 9.79 0.00 -0.79
CA CYS A 8 10.76 0.90 -0.18
C CYS A 8 11.75 1.41 -1.24
N ILE A 9 11.53 2.64 -1.69
CA ILE A 9 12.29 3.26 -2.78
C ILE A 9 13.74 3.51 -2.35
N GLY A 10 14.68 3.28 -3.26
CA GLY A 10 16.11 3.53 -3.08
C GLY A 10 16.80 2.52 -2.17
N GLN A 11 16.06 1.61 -1.55
CA GLN A 11 16.64 0.54 -0.75
C GLN A 11 17.30 -0.51 -1.66
N THR A 12 18.52 -0.93 -1.33
CA THR A 12 19.29 -1.90 -2.12
C THR A 12 19.37 -3.29 -1.48
N GLU A 13 19.09 -3.38 -0.18
CA GLU A 13 19.11 -4.63 0.58
C GLU A 13 17.86 -4.72 1.47
N PRO A 14 17.23 -5.90 1.62
CA PRO A 14 16.05 -6.07 2.47
C PRO A 14 16.30 -5.67 3.94
N SER A 15 15.29 -5.11 4.58
CA SER A 15 15.29 -4.87 6.02
C SER A 15 15.19 -6.20 6.78
N ASN A 16 16.11 -6.45 7.71
CA ASN A 16 16.17 -7.73 8.44
C ASN A 16 15.72 -7.64 9.91
N ASN A 17 15.28 -6.46 10.38
CA ASN A 17 14.96 -6.19 11.79
C ASN A 17 13.59 -5.51 11.95
N PHE A 18 12.56 -6.14 11.38
CA PHE A 18 11.21 -5.66 11.58
C PHE A 18 10.82 -5.72 13.07
N PRO A 19 10.04 -4.75 13.57
CA PRO A 19 9.52 -4.80 14.92
C PRO A 19 8.66 -6.05 15.12
N ASN A 20 8.52 -6.52 16.36
CA ASN A 20 7.66 -7.68 16.66
C ASN A 20 6.26 -7.42 16.11
N ASN A 21 5.76 -8.36 15.30
CA ASN A 21 4.53 -8.21 14.53
C ASN A 21 3.95 -9.59 14.18
N ASN A 22 2.68 -9.62 13.80
CA ASN A 22 1.95 -10.84 13.42
C ASN A 22 1.75 -10.97 11.91
N ILE A 23 2.63 -10.37 11.11
CA ILE A 23 2.61 -10.35 9.65
C ILE A 23 3.89 -11.02 9.16
N PHE A 24 3.77 -12.00 8.29
CA PHE A 24 4.92 -12.52 7.57
C PHE A 24 5.31 -11.56 6.45
N ILE A 25 6.61 -11.30 6.29
CA ILE A 25 7.13 -10.32 5.33
C ILE A 25 8.05 -11.03 4.36
N GLU A 26 7.66 -11.04 3.10
CA GLU A 26 8.42 -11.63 2.00
C GLU A 26 8.99 -10.53 1.10
N SER A 27 10.24 -10.66 0.68
CA SER A 27 10.90 -9.69 -0.21
C SER A 27 11.03 -10.15 -1.67
N GLU A 28 9.99 -10.81 -2.17
CA GLU A 28 9.92 -11.26 -3.57
C GLU A 28 9.17 -10.25 -4.46
N GLU A 29 9.68 -10.03 -5.66
CA GLU A 29 9.14 -9.11 -6.67
C GLU A 29 7.93 -9.71 -7.42
N ARG A 30 6.89 -10.09 -6.68
CA ARG A 30 5.63 -10.56 -7.28
C ARG A 30 4.97 -9.38 -8.00
N TYR A 31 4.52 -9.60 -9.25
CA TYR A 31 3.78 -8.60 -10.06
C TYR A 31 4.57 -7.37 -10.53
N TYR A 32 5.90 -7.41 -10.47
CA TYR A 32 6.78 -6.32 -10.91
C TYR A 32 6.48 -5.83 -12.34
N ASP A 33 6.14 -6.76 -13.24
CA ASP A 33 5.83 -6.49 -14.65
C ASP A 33 4.48 -5.78 -14.87
N ILE A 34 3.59 -5.82 -13.88
CA ILE A 34 2.23 -5.26 -13.94
C ILE A 34 2.23 -3.79 -13.47
N TRP A 35 3.12 -3.42 -12.54
CA TRP A 35 3.14 -2.11 -11.88
C TRP A 35 4.34 -1.25 -12.30
N LYS A 36 4.48 -1.03 -13.61
CA LYS A 36 5.66 -0.41 -14.22
C LYS A 36 5.92 0.99 -13.70
N CYS A 37 4.90 1.83 -13.49
CA CYS A 37 5.13 3.20 -13.03
C CYS A 37 5.75 3.23 -11.63
N ILE A 38 5.39 2.26 -10.79
CA ILE A 38 5.88 2.12 -9.42
C ILE A 38 7.30 1.53 -9.41
N THR A 39 7.56 0.56 -10.30
CA THR A 39 8.81 -0.21 -10.33
C THR A 39 9.92 0.39 -11.18
N LEU A 40 9.66 1.50 -11.89
CA LEU A 40 10.69 2.25 -12.63
C LEU A 40 11.83 2.76 -11.73
N THR A 41 11.54 3.03 -10.46
CA THR A 41 12.54 3.43 -9.48
C THR A 41 13.09 2.19 -8.77
N GLN A 42 14.40 2.10 -8.55
CA GLN A 42 15.00 1.04 -7.75
C GLN A 42 14.50 1.06 -6.29
N GLY A 43 14.36 -0.10 -5.67
CA GLY A 43 13.85 -0.27 -4.31
C GLY A 43 13.59 -1.73 -3.99
N ILE A 44 13.17 -2.01 -2.75
CA ILE A 44 12.80 -3.36 -2.30
C ILE A 44 11.29 -3.48 -2.15
N TRP A 45 10.75 -4.57 -2.66
CA TRP A 45 9.34 -4.95 -2.58
C TRP A 45 9.10 -5.83 -1.36
N TYR A 46 8.08 -5.52 -0.56
CA TYR A 46 7.69 -6.30 0.61
C TYR A 46 6.22 -6.71 0.51
N ASN A 47 5.97 -8.01 0.31
CA ASN A 47 4.63 -8.58 0.40
C ASN A 47 4.33 -8.86 1.88
N LEU A 48 3.17 -8.41 2.34
CA LEU A 48 2.66 -8.66 3.69
C LEU A 48 1.67 -9.82 3.62
N LEU A 49 1.96 -10.88 4.37
CA LEU A 49 1.23 -12.14 4.39
C LEU A 49 0.82 -12.50 5.83
N THR A 50 -0.22 -13.32 6.00
CA THR A 50 -0.57 -13.86 7.33
C THR A 50 0.26 -15.09 7.69
N ASP A 51 0.74 -15.82 6.68
CA ASP A 51 1.62 -16.98 6.84
C ASP A 51 2.64 -17.09 5.68
N GLU A 52 3.70 -17.87 5.88
CA GLU A 52 4.81 -18.04 4.92
C GLU A 52 4.45 -18.84 3.67
N ASN A 53 3.33 -19.56 3.70
CA ASN A 53 2.84 -20.41 2.62
C ASN A 53 1.71 -19.72 1.80
N GLU A 54 1.31 -18.48 2.15
CA GLU A 54 0.34 -17.69 1.37
C GLU A 54 0.91 -17.40 -0.03
N ILE A 55 0.28 -18.00 -1.04
CA ILE A 55 0.58 -17.77 -2.46
C ILE A 55 -0.59 -17.02 -3.07
N GLY A 56 -0.42 -15.71 -3.22
CA GLY A 56 -1.40 -14.85 -3.89
C GLY A 56 -2.60 -14.53 -2.99
N GLY A 57 -2.68 -13.26 -2.60
CA GLY A 57 -3.68 -12.76 -1.68
C GLY A 57 -3.34 -13.04 -0.21
N THR A 58 -3.68 -12.10 0.64
CA THR A 58 -3.52 -12.17 2.09
C THR A 58 -4.83 -11.91 2.81
N ASP A 59 -4.99 -12.53 3.97
CA ASP A 59 -6.10 -12.29 4.88
C ASP A 59 -5.94 -11.02 5.75
N ILE A 60 -4.90 -10.21 5.54
CA ILE A 60 -4.68 -8.94 6.26
C ILE A 60 -5.75 -7.89 5.92
N CYS A 61 -6.27 -7.91 4.70
CA CYS A 61 -7.23 -6.93 4.21
C CYS A 61 -8.65 -7.49 4.17
N GLU A 62 -9.66 -6.65 4.39
CA GLU A 62 -11.06 -6.99 4.16
C GLU A 62 -11.76 -5.94 3.29
N HIS A 63 -12.72 -6.42 2.49
CA HIS A 63 -13.59 -5.56 1.72
C HIS A 63 -14.47 -4.74 2.66
N ILE A 64 -14.72 -3.49 2.29
CA ILE A 64 -15.75 -2.67 2.93
C ILE A 64 -16.86 -2.40 1.93
N GLY A 65 -18.08 -2.19 2.43
CA GLY A 65 -19.20 -1.83 1.58
C GLY A 65 -18.92 -0.53 0.83
N TYR A 66 -19.50 -0.39 -0.37
CA TYR A 66 -19.46 0.85 -1.13
C TYR A 66 -20.28 1.91 -0.40
N ASP A 67 -19.62 2.83 0.30
CA ASP A 67 -20.23 4.10 0.68
C ASP A 67 -19.75 5.14 -0.34
N SER A 68 -20.46 5.17 -1.47
CA SER A 68 -20.04 5.83 -2.70
C SER A 68 -20.07 7.36 -2.56
N THR A 69 -18.96 7.97 -2.14
CA THR A 69 -18.75 9.42 -2.30
C THR A 69 -17.30 9.84 -2.61
N LEU A 70 -16.34 8.92 -2.74
CA LEU A 70 -14.96 9.33 -3.00
C LEU A 70 -14.79 9.83 -4.43
N VAL A 71 -14.61 11.14 -4.56
CA VAL A 71 -14.14 11.79 -5.79
C VAL A 71 -12.62 11.85 -5.73
N LEU A 72 -11.96 10.97 -6.48
CA LEU A 72 -10.51 11.03 -6.67
C LEU A 72 -10.16 12.10 -7.71
N PRO A 73 -9.33 13.10 -7.37
CA PRO A 73 -8.92 14.14 -8.31
C PRO A 73 -8.29 13.54 -9.57
N GLY A 74 -8.78 13.91 -10.75
CA GLY A 74 -8.21 13.47 -12.03
C GLY A 74 -8.56 12.03 -12.44
N ILE A 75 -9.38 11.32 -11.66
CA ILE A 75 -9.88 9.98 -12.01
C ILE A 75 -11.31 10.10 -12.53
N SER A 76 -11.58 9.53 -13.71
CA SER A 76 -12.93 9.51 -14.28
C SER A 76 -13.89 8.67 -13.43
N MET A 77 -15.17 9.04 -13.43
CA MET A 77 -16.23 8.32 -12.71
C MET A 77 -16.25 6.81 -13.02
N GLU A 78 -16.08 6.44 -14.28
CA GLU A 78 -15.99 5.05 -14.74
C GLU A 78 -14.85 4.26 -14.06
N ILE A 79 -13.71 4.90 -13.82
CA ILE A 79 -12.59 4.25 -13.13
C ILE A 79 -12.90 4.17 -11.64
N SER A 80 -13.40 5.24 -11.03
CA SER A 80 -13.71 5.26 -9.59
C SER A 80 -14.78 4.25 -9.19
N GLU A 81 -15.78 4.00 -10.05
CA GLU A 81 -16.84 3.01 -9.81
C GLU A 81 -16.32 1.56 -9.81
N ASN A 82 -15.16 1.32 -10.44
CA ASN A 82 -14.51 0.01 -10.47
C ASN A 82 -13.49 -0.19 -9.35
N LEU A 83 -13.25 0.82 -8.51
CA LEU A 83 -12.31 0.70 -7.40
C LEU A 83 -12.95 -0.04 -6.24
N THR A 84 -12.20 -1.01 -5.71
CA THR A 84 -12.65 -1.81 -4.58
C THR A 84 -12.14 -1.19 -3.29
N PRO A 85 -13.01 -0.63 -2.43
CA PRO A 85 -12.59 -0.10 -1.15
C PRO A 85 -12.21 -1.26 -0.21
N TYR A 86 -11.21 -1.02 0.63
CA TYR A 86 -10.74 -2.02 1.59
C TYR A 86 -10.29 -1.36 2.89
N LYS A 87 -10.06 -2.19 3.91
CA LYS A 87 -9.34 -1.78 5.12
C LYS A 87 -8.48 -2.93 5.64
N ILE A 88 -7.52 -2.60 6.49
CA ILE A 88 -6.74 -3.59 7.22
C ILE A 88 -7.60 -4.13 8.38
N LYS A 89 -7.66 -5.46 8.55
CA LYS A 89 -8.38 -6.08 9.67
C LYS A 89 -7.71 -5.65 10.99
N LYS A 90 -8.53 -5.48 12.04
CA LYS A 90 -8.10 -4.92 13.33
C LYS A 90 -6.88 -5.64 13.93
N ASP A 91 -6.86 -6.96 13.83
CA ASP A 91 -5.81 -7.81 14.42
C ASP A 91 -4.44 -7.58 13.79
N TYR A 92 -4.37 -7.01 12.58
CA TYR A 92 -3.12 -6.72 11.86
C TYR A 92 -2.78 -5.23 11.81
N MET A 93 -3.69 -4.34 12.24
CA MET A 93 -3.53 -2.89 12.07
C MET A 93 -2.27 -2.36 12.76
N ASP A 94 -2.02 -2.77 14.01
CA ASP A 94 -0.85 -2.29 14.76
C ASP A 94 0.47 -2.78 14.14
N SER A 95 0.51 -4.03 13.71
CA SER A 95 1.63 -4.60 12.97
C SER A 95 1.87 -3.85 11.66
N PHE A 96 0.83 -3.60 10.88
CA PHE A 96 0.91 -2.84 9.64
C PHE A 96 1.44 -1.41 9.87
N LYS A 97 0.89 -0.70 10.87
CA LYS A 97 1.37 0.65 11.25
C LYS A 97 2.86 0.62 11.64
N SER A 98 3.27 -0.39 12.40
CA SER A 98 4.64 -0.59 12.86
C SER A 98 5.61 -0.87 11.70
N ILE A 99 5.25 -1.76 10.78
CA ILE A 99 6.03 -2.10 9.60
C ILE A 99 6.16 -0.91 8.66
N ALA A 100 5.06 -0.23 8.33
CA ALA A 100 5.09 0.94 7.46
C ALA A 100 5.96 2.06 8.06
N LYS A 101 5.85 2.31 9.37
CA LYS A 101 6.71 3.28 10.07
C LYS A 101 8.19 2.85 10.04
N HIS A 102 8.47 1.57 10.25
CA HIS A 102 9.82 1.03 10.17
C HIS A 102 10.41 1.24 8.77
N LEU A 103 9.72 0.81 7.72
CA LEU A 103 10.19 0.96 6.34
C LEU A 103 10.35 2.42 5.94
N LEU A 104 9.42 3.30 6.31
CA LEU A 104 9.57 4.74 6.05
C LEU A 104 10.79 5.34 6.75
N ASN A 105 11.11 4.86 7.95
CA ASN A 105 12.28 5.32 8.70
C ASN A 105 13.60 4.85 8.09
N PHE A 106 13.64 3.62 7.58
CA PHE A 106 14.81 3.00 6.94
C PHE A 106 14.93 3.33 5.45
N SER A 107 13.88 3.86 4.82
CA SER A 107 13.89 4.30 3.43
C SER A 107 15.00 5.34 3.22
N PRO A 108 15.97 5.09 2.31
CA PRO A 108 17.05 6.04 2.02
C PRO A 108 16.56 7.40 1.53
N VAL A 109 15.39 7.42 0.88
CA VAL A 109 14.77 8.65 0.34
C VAL A 109 13.59 9.14 1.21
N GLY A 110 13.33 8.50 2.35
CA GLY A 110 12.22 8.86 3.25
C GLY A 110 10.84 8.72 2.60
N MET A 111 10.68 7.75 1.71
CA MET A 111 9.45 7.48 0.97
C MET A 111 9.21 5.97 0.82
N ILE A 112 7.96 5.56 0.98
CA ILE A 112 7.48 4.20 0.66
C ILE A 112 6.20 4.29 -0.16
N TYR A 113 5.90 3.25 -0.90
CA TYR A 113 4.60 3.09 -1.55
C TYR A 113 3.78 2.02 -0.81
N VAL A 114 2.48 2.24 -0.74
CA VAL A 114 1.53 1.24 -0.24
C VAL A 114 0.54 0.91 -1.34
N LEU A 115 0.37 -0.38 -1.59
CA LEU A 115 -0.52 -0.88 -2.61
C LEU A 115 -1.24 -2.12 -2.09
N ALA A 116 -2.57 -2.11 -2.11
CA ALA A 116 -3.35 -3.34 -2.06
C ALA A 116 -3.78 -3.69 -3.48
N ARG A 117 -3.30 -4.81 -4.01
CA ARG A 117 -3.73 -5.32 -5.32
C ARG A 117 -5.00 -6.14 -5.15
N TYR A 118 -5.96 -5.93 -6.02
CA TYR A 118 -7.13 -6.80 -6.18
C TYR A 118 -7.28 -7.15 -7.67
N GLN A 119 -7.84 -8.32 -8.00
CA GLN A 119 -8.04 -8.68 -9.40
C GLN A 119 -9.05 -7.71 -10.06
N SER A 120 -8.57 -6.82 -10.93
CA SER A 120 -9.38 -5.91 -11.75
C SER A 120 -8.72 -5.72 -13.12
N PRO A 121 -9.43 -5.20 -14.13
CA PRO A 121 -8.79 -4.75 -15.36
C PRO A 121 -7.77 -3.67 -15.02
N ASP A 122 -6.51 -3.95 -15.36
CA ASP A 122 -5.33 -3.24 -14.85
C ASP A 122 -5.30 -1.77 -15.31
N LYS A 123 -5.48 -0.85 -14.37
CA LYS A 123 -5.03 0.54 -14.50
C LYS A 123 -4.27 0.90 -13.25
N GLU A 124 -2.99 1.22 -13.41
CA GLU A 124 -2.18 1.73 -12.31
C GLU A 124 -2.68 3.14 -11.95
N ILE A 125 -3.21 3.31 -10.75
CA ILE A 125 -3.54 4.63 -10.21
C ILE A 125 -2.49 4.96 -9.15
N VAL A 126 -1.82 6.08 -9.30
CA VAL A 126 -0.87 6.60 -8.31
C VAL A 126 -1.44 7.88 -7.74
N LEU A 127 -1.69 7.90 -6.43
CA LEU A 127 -2.14 9.09 -5.71
C LEU A 127 -0.98 9.70 -4.93
N GLY A 128 -0.99 11.04 -4.82
CA GLY A 128 0.11 11.88 -4.36
C GLY A 128 0.69 11.54 -2.98
N SER A 129 1.63 12.35 -2.52
CA SER A 129 2.37 12.06 -1.29
C SER A 129 1.58 12.42 -0.02
N TYR A 130 1.36 11.43 0.84
CA TYR A 130 0.78 11.55 2.17
C TYR A 130 1.87 11.50 3.25
N THR A 131 1.63 12.11 4.41
CA THR A 131 2.33 11.66 5.62
C THR A 131 1.79 10.29 6.05
N LEU A 132 2.55 9.58 6.87
CA LEU A 132 2.09 8.32 7.47
C LEU A 132 0.82 8.52 8.32
N GLU A 133 0.72 9.64 9.04
CA GLU A 133 -0.47 10.01 9.84
C GLU A 133 -1.69 10.28 8.95
N SER A 134 -1.51 11.09 7.90
CA SER A 134 -2.58 11.40 6.94
C SER A 134 -3.10 10.14 6.24
N TYR A 135 -2.19 9.24 5.86
CA TYR A 135 -2.54 7.96 5.24
C TYR A 135 -3.39 7.08 6.18
N PHE A 136 -3.01 6.96 7.45
CA PHE A 136 -3.82 6.19 8.41
C PHE A 136 -5.15 6.88 8.72
N SER A 137 -5.19 8.21 8.74
CA SER A 137 -6.44 8.96 8.93
C SER A 137 -7.44 8.67 7.82
N ILE A 138 -7.03 8.68 6.54
CA ILE A 138 -7.93 8.34 5.42
C ILE A 138 -8.33 6.86 5.43
N MET A 139 -7.44 5.96 5.88
CA MET A 139 -7.76 4.54 6.05
C MET A 139 -8.83 4.32 7.14
N GLU A 140 -8.71 5.00 8.27
CA GLU A 140 -9.69 4.95 9.36
C GLU A 140 -11.06 5.54 8.95
N GLN A 141 -11.05 6.47 8.00
CA GLN A 141 -12.24 7.02 7.35
C GLN A 141 -12.77 6.15 6.20
N ASN A 142 -12.22 4.94 5.98
CA ASN A 142 -12.62 4.03 4.90
C ASN A 142 -12.42 4.59 3.48
N ASN A 143 -11.51 5.55 3.31
CA ASN A 143 -11.24 6.25 2.05
C ASN A 143 -9.98 5.71 1.33
N ILE A 144 -9.76 4.39 1.36
CA ILE A 144 -8.68 3.73 0.63
C ILE A 144 -9.18 2.61 -0.27
N TYR A 145 -8.49 2.41 -1.39
CA TYR A 145 -8.95 1.59 -2.50
C TYR A 145 -7.84 0.68 -3.01
N ALA A 146 -8.21 -0.53 -3.40
CA ALA A 146 -7.31 -1.44 -4.06
C ALA A 146 -6.99 -0.96 -5.48
N ASN A 147 -5.85 -1.42 -5.99
CA ASN A 147 -5.24 -0.98 -7.26
C ASN A 147 -4.96 0.53 -7.31
N VAL A 148 -4.80 1.13 -6.12
CA VAL A 148 -4.30 2.48 -5.95
C VAL A 148 -3.00 2.41 -5.16
N CYS A 149 -1.95 2.99 -5.72
CA CYS A 149 -0.68 3.18 -5.06
C CYS A 149 -0.67 4.52 -4.31
N TYR A 150 -0.53 4.44 -3.00
CA TYR A 150 -0.40 5.59 -2.12
C TYR A 150 1.08 5.86 -1.85
N ILE A 151 1.54 7.05 -2.20
CA ILE A 151 2.90 7.49 -1.89
C ILE A 151 2.92 8.02 -0.46
N ILE A 152 3.74 7.45 0.42
CA ILE A 152 3.91 7.94 1.80
C ILE A 152 5.33 8.51 1.94
N SER A 153 5.44 9.75 2.40
CA SER A 153 6.72 10.45 2.56
C SER A 153 6.83 11.14 3.91
N LYS A 154 8.07 11.25 4.43
CA LYS A 154 8.41 12.12 5.57
C LYS A 154 8.25 13.61 5.22
N HIS A 155 8.38 13.94 3.94
CA HIS A 155 8.25 15.30 3.41
C HIS A 155 7.27 15.26 2.24
N PRO A 156 5.95 15.10 2.50
CA PRO A 156 4.97 15.11 1.42
C PRO A 156 5.09 16.44 0.68
N ASN A 157 5.15 16.38 -0.64
CA ASN A 157 5.04 17.58 -1.46
C ASN A 157 3.66 18.18 -1.17
N ALA A 158 3.66 19.40 -0.64
CA ALA A 158 2.47 20.17 -0.35
C ALA A 158 1.78 20.57 -1.67
N LEU A 159 1.10 19.63 -2.31
CA LEU A 159 -0.07 19.95 -3.09
C LEU A 159 -1.25 19.70 -2.15
N GLY A 160 -1.43 20.67 -1.25
CA GLY A 160 -2.68 20.78 -0.50
C GLY A 160 -3.80 20.95 -1.53
N LEU A 161 -4.60 19.91 -1.67
CA LEU A 161 -5.94 20.00 -2.23
C LEU A 161 -6.92 20.18 -1.07
#